data_AF-A0A3M5PEK9-F1
#
_entry.id   AF-A0A3M5PEK9-F1
#
_cell.length_a   1.000
_cell.length_b   1.000
_cell.length_c   1.000
_cell.angle_alpha   90.00
_cell.angle_beta   90.00
_cell.angle_gamma   90.00
#
_symmetry.space_group_name_H-M   'P 1'
#
loop_
_entity.id
_entity.type
_entity.pdbx_description
1 polymer ?
#
loop_
_entity_poly.entity_id
_entity_poly.type
_entity_poly.pdbx_seq_one_letter_code
_entity_poly.pdbx_strand_id
1 'polypeptide(L)'
;MANLQIAVDFNLEVGERIVPLTLTYPEFFPDVTPSIVPRDGVRISGHQYGTAGELCLQYRPDNWTSDVTGAMMIESAYRLLSSEHETGAPAPSDHNSLPAQRTRGALLRFLYSYDVWAGLLMVEEGKVVEAEIQEHDFAGFYAAQLSRMGPKDAPLWSESNKRGYGVRLLSAWVVRLPEGASAKSKTLEELTSLLQHHGFGPTAAELSAVSCAVGVILFDGISIQAQMVIGSVESRLLINYDLVFAEHGRARLDPEYARLAGAKVAVVGCGSVGSKVAVNLARSGVGRFVLIDGDVLASGNLVRNELDWRSVGIHKAPALGARLKEVSADCDVTSRTTVLGGQESGGTISATVSDIAECDLIIDATADATVFNLCAAIARRAEKPMCWAQVFGGGAGGIVVRLRPKMDPTPLTARQRIEGWYAEQGVEWPDDGSSQPYTDSGGVGIPLIADDADVSVVAAHLSRFAIDILARPGATIFPFSAYLIGMAERWIFTAPFDVRPIDLGESDAWGSEPEASDSDALRQLLADLLPGASDAG
;
A
#
# COMPACT_ATOMS: atom_id res chain seq x y z
N MET A 1 38.51 9.59 -19.94
CA MET A 1 38.88 10.33 -18.72
C MET A 1 37.68 10.41 -17.79
N ALA A 2 37.10 9.28 -17.38
CA ALA A 2 36.04 9.28 -16.36
C ALA A 2 36.73 8.96 -15.02
N ASN A 3 36.53 9.80 -14.00
CA ASN A 3 37.17 9.83 -12.67
C ASN A 3 38.41 10.72 -12.50
N LEU A 4 38.40 11.95 -13.04
CA LEU A 4 39.28 13.00 -12.50
C LEU A 4 38.52 13.73 -11.39
N GLN A 5 39.11 13.79 -10.19
CA GLN A 5 38.55 14.45 -9.02
C GLN A 5 39.51 15.54 -8.56
N ILE A 6 38.98 16.70 -8.18
CA ILE A 6 39.78 17.78 -7.57
C ILE A 6 39.91 17.46 -6.08
N ALA A 7 41.15 17.30 -5.62
CA ALA A 7 41.49 17.11 -4.23
C ALA A 7 42.60 18.09 -3.82
N VAL A 8 42.53 18.58 -2.59
CA VAL A 8 43.51 19.50 -2.01
C VAL A 8 43.99 18.90 -0.70
N ASP A 9 45.26 18.52 -0.67
CA ASP A 9 45.93 18.06 0.55
C ASP A 9 46.41 19.27 1.37
N PHE A 10 46.15 19.23 2.66
CA PHE A 10 46.58 20.27 3.59
C PHE A 10 46.88 19.68 4.97
N ASN A 11 47.59 20.46 5.80
CA ASN A 11 47.87 20.11 7.18
C ASN A 11 47.29 21.19 8.08
N LEU A 12 46.63 20.80 9.16
CA LEU A 12 46.19 21.71 10.22
C LEU A 12 47.12 21.60 11.43
N GLU A 13 47.56 22.73 11.96
CA GLU A 13 48.32 22.80 13.21
C GLU A 13 47.34 23.02 14.38
N VAL A 14 47.06 21.97 15.15
CA VAL A 14 46.14 22.02 16.30
C VAL A 14 46.95 21.80 17.57
N GLY A 15 47.22 22.88 18.30
CA GLY A 15 48.18 22.86 19.41
C GLY A 15 49.60 22.52 18.91
N GLU A 16 50.23 21.50 19.48
CA GLU A 16 51.53 20.98 19.01
C GLU A 16 51.41 19.88 17.93
N ARG A 17 50.18 19.51 17.54
CA ARG A 17 49.93 18.41 16.60
C ARG A 17 49.73 18.92 15.19
N ILE A 18 50.33 18.23 14.22
CA ILE A 18 50.06 18.41 12.79
C ILE A 18 49.08 17.33 12.34
N VAL A 19 47.92 17.73 11.80
CA VAL A 19 46.86 16.84 11.36
C VAL A 19 46.77 16.86 9.83
N PRO A 20 47.16 15.78 9.13
CA PRO A 20 47.09 15.71 7.67
C PRO A 20 45.68 15.38 7.18
N LEU A 21 45.11 16.22 6.32
CA LEU A 21 43.74 16.12 5.80
C LEU A 21 43.71 16.30 4.27
N THR A 22 42.67 15.78 3.62
CA THR A 22 42.36 16.02 2.21
C THR A 22 40.96 16.59 2.09
N LEU A 23 40.85 17.72 1.38
CA LEU A 23 39.58 18.29 0.94
C LEU A 23 39.30 17.77 -0.48
N THR A 24 38.17 17.11 -0.67
CA THR A 24 37.80 16.50 -1.94
C THR A 24 36.52 17.13 -2.47
N TYR A 25 36.56 17.61 -3.71
CA TYR A 25 35.40 18.17 -4.38
C TYR A 25 34.60 17.05 -5.09
N PRO A 26 33.27 16.98 -4.90
CA PRO A 26 32.43 16.02 -5.60
C PRO A 26 32.27 16.41 -7.08
N GLU A 27 31.81 15.45 -7.89
CA GLU A 27 31.54 15.66 -9.32
C GLU A 27 30.53 16.79 -9.57
N PHE A 28 29.55 16.95 -8.67
CA PHE A 28 28.50 17.96 -8.75
C PHE A 28 28.84 19.27 -8.02
N PHE A 29 30.11 19.56 -7.76
CA PHE A 29 30.50 20.87 -7.24
C PHE A 29 30.23 21.97 -8.28
N PRO A 30 29.69 23.16 -7.92
CA PRO A 30 29.49 23.69 -6.56
C PRO A 30 28.14 23.41 -5.92
N ASP A 31 27.28 22.58 -6.50
CA ASP A 31 25.94 22.32 -5.96
C ASP A 31 25.96 21.32 -4.78
N VAL A 32 27.05 20.58 -4.62
CA VAL A 32 27.27 19.63 -3.51
C VAL A 32 28.51 20.00 -2.71
N THR A 33 28.39 19.89 -1.38
CA THR A 33 29.48 20.12 -0.42
C THR A 33 30.72 19.28 -0.73
N PRO A 34 31.92 19.87 -0.67
CA PRO A 34 33.17 19.14 -0.52
C PRO A 34 33.21 18.31 0.78
N SER A 35 34.03 17.26 0.80
CA SER A 35 34.28 16.44 2.00
C SER A 35 35.71 16.65 2.50
N ILE A 36 35.93 16.64 3.83
CA ILE A 36 37.27 16.65 4.42
C ILE A 36 37.50 15.33 5.17
N VAL A 37 38.57 14.61 4.81
CA VAL A 37 38.89 13.28 5.36
C VAL A 37 40.33 13.25 5.87
N PRO A 38 40.63 12.55 6.99
CA PRO A 38 42.01 12.33 7.43
C PRO A 38 42.81 11.45 6.46
N ARG A 39 44.01 11.90 6.07
CA ARG A 39 44.84 11.18 5.10
C ARG A 39 45.31 9.81 5.60
N ASP A 40 45.49 9.69 6.92
CA ASP A 40 45.95 8.46 7.54
C ASP A 40 44.81 7.44 7.78
N GLY A 41 43.56 7.81 7.46
CA GLY A 41 42.39 6.95 7.65
C GLY A 41 42.08 6.63 9.12
N VAL A 42 42.61 7.42 10.05
CA VAL A 42 42.39 7.26 11.49
C VAL A 42 41.26 8.17 11.95
N ARG A 43 40.52 7.73 12.97
CA ARG A 43 39.52 8.55 13.62
C ARG A 43 40.21 9.61 14.47
N ILE A 44 39.96 10.88 14.17
CA ILE A 44 40.59 12.02 14.86
C ILE A 44 39.60 12.89 15.65
N SER A 45 38.29 12.65 15.49
CA SER A 45 37.23 13.40 16.16
C SER A 45 36.02 12.52 16.51
N GLY A 46 35.23 12.96 17.49
CA GLY A 46 33.89 12.43 17.75
C GLY A 46 32.95 12.69 16.57
N HIS A 47 33.16 13.80 15.86
CA HIS A 47 32.43 14.26 14.68
C HIS A 47 33.06 13.74 13.39
N GLN A 48 33.03 12.43 13.23
CA GLN A 48 33.56 11.77 12.05
C GLN A 48 32.66 10.60 11.67
N TYR A 49 32.31 10.52 10.39
CA TYR A 49 31.49 9.42 9.87
C TYR A 49 32.36 8.17 9.72
N GLY A 50 32.07 7.14 10.51
CA GLY A 50 32.89 5.93 10.54
C GLY A 50 34.29 6.15 11.13
N THR A 51 35.14 5.13 11.04
CA THR A 51 36.50 5.18 11.61
C THR A 51 37.50 5.91 10.73
N ALA A 52 37.25 6.00 9.42
CA ALA A 52 38.14 6.58 8.42
C ALA A 52 37.43 7.56 7.47
N GLY A 53 36.17 7.93 7.74
CA GLY A 53 35.39 8.77 6.85
C GLY A 53 35.51 10.26 7.14
N GLU A 54 34.62 11.02 6.54
CA GLU A 54 34.64 12.48 6.55
C GLU A 54 34.33 13.08 7.93
N LEU A 55 34.90 14.25 8.18
CA LEU A 55 34.56 15.06 9.34
C LEU A 55 33.14 15.62 9.19
N CYS A 56 32.36 15.62 10.27
CA CYS A 56 31.14 16.43 10.31
C CYS A 56 31.51 17.88 10.63
N LEU A 57 31.31 18.75 9.66
CA LEU A 57 31.68 20.15 9.72
C LEU A 57 30.46 21.06 9.91
N GLN A 58 30.71 22.34 10.10
CA GLN A 58 29.68 23.37 10.18
C GLN A 58 28.88 23.46 8.87
N TYR A 59 29.60 23.41 7.75
CA TYR A 59 29.02 23.40 6.41
C TYR A 59 28.79 21.96 5.97
N ARG A 60 27.55 21.65 5.64
CA ARG A 60 27.01 20.31 5.44
C ARG A 60 26.00 20.32 4.29
N PRO A 61 25.64 19.15 3.74
CA PRO A 61 24.69 19.09 2.63
C PRO A 61 23.34 19.78 2.91
N ASP A 62 22.89 19.86 4.17
CA ASP A 62 21.63 20.49 4.58
C ASP A 62 21.67 22.03 4.64
N ASN A 63 22.85 22.64 4.69
CA ASN A 63 23.02 24.10 4.82
C ASN A 63 24.05 24.68 3.84
N TRP A 64 24.44 23.91 2.83
CA TRP A 64 25.43 24.30 1.84
C TRP A 64 24.90 25.33 0.87
N THR A 65 25.76 26.29 0.55
CA THR A 65 25.53 27.32 -0.44
C THR A 65 26.82 27.54 -1.23
N SER A 66 26.71 27.87 -2.51
CA SER A 66 27.85 27.93 -3.44
C SER A 66 28.81 29.11 -3.20
N ASP A 67 28.47 30.02 -2.27
CA ASP A 67 29.35 31.06 -1.74
C ASP A 67 30.34 30.54 -0.68
N VAL A 68 30.11 29.35 -0.12
CA VAL A 68 31.05 28.70 0.79
C VAL A 68 32.24 28.14 0.01
N THR A 69 33.44 28.57 0.39
CA THR A 69 34.68 28.17 -0.29
C THR A 69 35.35 26.96 0.37
N GLY A 70 36.25 26.28 -0.36
CA GLY A 70 37.09 25.24 0.24
C GLY A 70 37.93 25.73 1.43
N ALA A 71 38.34 27.00 1.43
CA ALA A 71 39.04 27.59 2.58
C ALA A 71 38.13 27.68 3.82
N MET A 72 36.85 28.02 3.64
CA MET A 72 35.87 28.04 4.73
C MET A 72 35.57 26.63 5.25
N MET A 73 35.60 25.60 4.38
CA MET A 73 35.53 24.19 4.79
C MET A 73 36.73 23.81 5.66
N ILE A 74 37.94 24.17 5.23
CA ILE A 74 39.18 23.94 5.99
C ILE A 74 39.14 24.65 7.34
N GLU A 75 38.66 25.91 7.37
CA GLU A 75 38.48 26.67 8.60
C GLU A 75 37.47 25.99 9.53
N SER A 76 36.37 25.44 9.01
CA SER A 76 35.41 24.67 9.80
C SER A 76 36.05 23.42 10.41
N ALA A 77 36.92 22.71 9.67
CA ALA A 77 37.65 21.56 10.21
C ALA A 77 38.63 21.97 11.32
N TYR A 78 39.30 23.11 11.16
CA TYR A 78 40.18 23.68 12.19
C TYR A 78 39.42 24.03 13.47
N ARG A 79 38.27 24.71 13.37
CA ARG A 79 37.45 25.08 14.53
C ARG A 79 36.97 23.85 15.29
N LEU A 80 36.52 22.81 14.58
CA LEU A 80 36.12 21.54 15.18
C LEU A 80 37.27 20.92 16.00
N LEU A 81 38.42 20.68 15.37
CA LEU A 81 39.54 19.98 16.00
C LEU A 81 40.18 20.80 17.12
N SER A 82 40.28 22.12 16.96
CA SER A 82 40.85 23.02 17.99
C SER A 82 39.94 23.10 19.21
N SER A 83 38.62 23.19 19.01
CA SER A 83 37.66 23.18 20.13
C SER A 83 37.72 21.87 20.92
N GLU A 84 37.82 20.72 20.26
CA GLU A 84 37.95 19.43 20.94
C GLU A 84 39.29 19.30 21.68
N HIS A 85 40.36 19.85 21.11
CA HIS A 85 41.68 19.88 21.73
C HIS A 85 41.72 20.76 22.99
N GLU A 86 41.19 21.97 22.93
CA GLU A 86 41.18 22.94 24.04
C GLU A 86 40.31 22.47 25.21
N THR A 87 39.15 21.88 24.91
CA THR A 87 38.18 21.48 25.94
C THR A 87 38.43 20.06 26.47
N GLY A 88 39.15 19.22 25.73
CA GLY A 88 39.29 17.79 26.03
C GLY A 88 37.99 16.98 25.88
N ALA A 89 36.94 17.58 25.33
CA ALA A 89 35.62 16.99 25.15
C ALA A 89 35.16 17.11 23.69
N PRO A 90 34.27 16.22 23.20
CA PRO A 90 33.71 16.35 21.86
C PRO A 90 32.98 17.69 21.68
N ALA A 91 33.10 18.29 20.50
CA ALA A 91 32.40 19.54 20.20
C ALA A 91 30.86 19.34 20.26
N PRO A 92 30.05 20.38 20.48
CA PRO A 92 28.59 20.27 20.36
C PRO A 92 28.18 19.76 18.97
N SER A 93 27.18 18.87 18.92
CA SER A 93 26.71 18.26 17.67
C SER A 93 25.30 18.65 17.29
N ASP A 94 25.17 19.24 16.11
CA ASP A 94 23.89 19.51 15.46
C ASP A 94 23.38 18.29 14.66
N HIS A 95 23.92 17.09 14.91
CA HIS A 95 23.50 15.85 14.26
C HIS A 95 22.07 15.45 14.62
N ASN A 96 21.12 15.89 13.80
CA ASN A 96 19.75 15.38 13.81
C ASN A 96 19.61 14.23 12.81
N SER A 97 20.06 13.04 13.22
CA SER A 97 19.90 11.84 12.39
C SER A 97 18.43 11.43 12.30
N LEU A 98 17.91 11.39 11.07
CA LEU A 98 16.57 10.88 10.79
C LEU A 98 16.51 9.37 11.09
N PRO A 99 15.35 8.83 11.52
CA PRO A 99 15.17 7.39 11.68
C PRO A 99 15.65 6.59 10.45
N ALA A 100 15.34 7.07 9.25
CA ALA A 100 15.76 6.44 7.99
C ALA A 100 17.29 6.37 7.81
N GLN A 101 18.06 7.33 8.35
CA GLN A 101 19.52 7.30 8.29
C GLN A 101 20.09 6.25 9.23
N ARG A 102 19.47 6.05 10.41
CA ARG A 102 19.89 5.05 11.40
C ARG A 102 19.67 3.62 10.91
N THR A 103 18.63 3.40 10.11
CA THR A 103 18.25 2.06 9.62
C THR A 103 18.96 1.62 8.32
N ARG A 104 19.85 2.45 7.74
CA ARG A 104 20.51 2.13 6.45
C ARG A 104 21.29 0.81 6.47
N GLY A 105 22.04 0.57 7.54
CA GLY A 105 22.80 -0.67 7.74
C GLY A 105 22.03 -1.79 8.44
N ALA A 106 20.79 -1.51 8.88
CA ALA A 106 19.96 -2.44 9.63
C ALA A 106 19.30 -3.47 8.71
N LEU A 107 19.95 -4.62 8.51
CA LEU A 107 19.41 -5.72 7.70
C LEU A 107 18.24 -6.42 8.39
N LEU A 108 18.32 -6.58 9.72
CA LEU A 108 17.25 -7.14 10.55
C LEU A 108 16.58 -6.02 11.34
N ARG A 109 15.27 -5.88 11.17
CA ARG A 109 14.48 -4.79 11.73
C ARG A 109 13.31 -5.35 12.51
N PHE A 110 13.07 -4.85 13.71
CA PHE A 110 11.88 -5.18 14.49
C PHE A 110 10.96 -3.98 14.53
N LEU A 111 9.75 -4.16 13.99
CA LEU A 111 8.73 -3.15 13.97
C LEU A 111 8.00 -3.11 15.31
N TYR A 112 7.83 -1.91 15.84
CA TYR A 112 6.96 -1.68 16.98
C TYR A 112 6.06 -0.46 16.75
N SER A 113 4.89 -0.47 17.37
CA SER A 113 3.83 0.52 17.30
C SER A 113 3.35 0.86 18.72
N TYR A 114 2.44 1.82 18.85
CA TYR A 114 1.80 2.08 20.15
C TYR A 114 0.97 0.86 20.61
N ASP A 115 0.33 0.15 19.69
CA ASP A 115 -0.43 -1.06 20.01
C ASP A 115 0.45 -2.22 20.47
N VAL A 116 1.61 -2.43 19.83
CA VAL A 116 2.63 -3.38 20.31
C VAL A 116 3.13 -2.97 21.69
N TRP A 117 3.40 -1.69 21.91
CA TRP A 117 3.83 -1.17 23.20
C TRP A 117 2.78 -1.41 24.31
N ALA A 118 1.51 -1.10 24.02
CA ALA A 118 0.40 -1.34 24.93
C ALA A 118 0.23 -2.83 25.23
N GLY A 119 0.40 -3.69 24.22
CA GLY A 119 0.43 -5.14 24.40
C GLY A 119 1.56 -5.57 25.34
N LEU A 120 2.79 -5.09 25.14
CA LEU A 120 3.93 -5.45 25.99
C LEU A 120 3.72 -5.02 27.44
N LEU A 121 3.01 -3.91 27.68
CA LEU A 121 2.64 -3.46 29.03
C LEU A 121 1.60 -4.36 29.72
N MET A 122 0.94 -5.27 29.01
CA MET A 122 0.06 -6.29 29.61
C MET A 122 0.84 -7.41 30.30
N VAL A 123 2.15 -7.53 30.04
CA VAL A 123 3.01 -8.51 30.71
C VAL A 123 3.49 -7.94 32.03
N GLU A 124 3.14 -8.60 33.15
CA GLU A 124 3.55 -8.19 34.49
C GLU A 124 5.08 -8.25 34.67
N GLU A 125 5.60 -7.37 35.53
CA GLU A 125 7.02 -7.35 35.88
C GLU A 125 7.50 -8.70 36.46
N GLY A 126 8.66 -9.17 36.01
CA GLY A 126 9.21 -10.45 36.45
C GLY A 126 8.56 -11.67 35.78
N LYS A 127 7.76 -11.48 34.72
CA LYS A 127 7.13 -12.57 33.97
C LYS A 127 7.76 -12.78 32.59
N VAL A 128 7.60 -14.02 32.12
CA VAL A 128 7.89 -14.43 30.75
C VAL A 128 6.61 -14.96 30.14
N VAL A 129 6.31 -14.55 28.91
CA VAL A 129 5.14 -14.98 28.16
C VAL A 129 5.62 -15.55 26.82
N GLU A 130 5.07 -16.69 26.43
CA GLU A 130 5.29 -17.22 25.08
C GLU A 130 4.70 -16.26 24.04
N ALA A 131 5.36 -16.14 22.90
CA ALA A 131 4.99 -15.20 21.86
C ALA A 131 5.28 -15.79 20.49
N GLU A 132 4.79 -15.08 19.47
CA GLU A 132 5.07 -15.39 18.09
C GLU A 132 5.44 -14.08 17.38
N ILE A 133 6.47 -14.17 16.54
CA ILE A 133 6.93 -13.09 15.69
C ILE A 133 6.65 -13.50 14.25
N GLN A 134 6.16 -12.54 13.46
CA GLN A 134 6.06 -12.65 12.02
C GLN A 134 7.28 -11.98 11.39
N GLU A 135 8.05 -12.74 10.61
CA GLU A 135 9.18 -12.25 9.83
C GLU A 135 8.87 -12.25 8.34
N HIS A 136 9.32 -11.22 7.64
CA HIS A 136 9.20 -11.10 6.19
C HIS A 136 10.54 -10.67 5.60
N ASP A 137 11.04 -11.45 4.64
CA ASP A 137 12.19 -11.09 3.81
C ASP A 137 11.69 -10.33 2.58
N PHE A 138 12.13 -9.09 2.43
CA PHE A 138 11.80 -8.28 1.27
C PHE A 138 12.96 -7.37 0.88
N ALA A 139 13.36 -7.42 -0.39
CA ALA A 139 14.44 -6.61 -0.95
C ALA A 139 15.77 -6.72 -0.17
N GLY A 140 16.08 -7.89 0.40
CA GLY A 140 17.31 -8.14 1.16
C GLY A 140 17.27 -7.65 2.61
N PHE A 141 16.09 -7.30 3.13
CA PHE A 141 15.88 -6.91 4.52
C PHE A 141 14.89 -7.85 5.19
N TYR A 142 15.18 -8.21 6.44
CA TYR A 142 14.28 -8.97 7.31
C TYR A 142 13.53 -8.01 8.22
N ALA A 143 12.20 -7.96 8.07
CA ALA A 143 11.33 -7.18 8.94
C ALA A 143 10.49 -8.11 9.81
N ALA A 144 10.71 -8.03 11.12
CA ALA A 144 10.01 -8.76 12.16
C ALA A 144 8.95 -7.88 12.82
N GLN A 145 7.85 -8.46 13.30
CA GLN A 145 6.92 -7.81 14.23
C GLN A 145 6.33 -8.85 15.18
N LEU A 146 5.94 -8.42 16.38
CA LEU A 146 5.16 -9.25 17.30
C LEU A 146 3.78 -9.55 16.68
N SER A 147 3.39 -10.82 16.57
CA SER A 147 2.07 -11.21 16.07
C SER A 147 1.10 -11.59 17.18
N ARG A 148 1.62 -12.24 18.24
CA ARG A 148 0.82 -12.76 19.37
C ARG A 148 1.66 -12.82 20.62
N MET A 149 1.01 -12.59 21.77
CA MET A 149 1.49 -13.01 23.09
C MET A 149 0.48 -13.93 23.75
N GLY A 150 0.98 -14.98 24.39
CA GLY A 150 0.21 -16.01 25.07
C GLY A 150 -0.25 -17.16 24.17
N PRO A 151 -1.07 -18.07 24.73
CA PRO A 151 -1.54 -19.27 24.07
C PRO A 151 -2.29 -18.98 22.78
N LYS A 152 -2.13 -19.85 21.78
CA LYS A 152 -2.79 -19.70 20.47
C LYS A 152 -4.32 -19.62 20.57
N ASP A 153 -4.92 -20.36 21.49
CA ASP A 153 -6.38 -20.46 21.65
C ASP A 153 -6.98 -19.33 22.50
N ALA A 154 -6.15 -18.66 23.30
CA ALA A 154 -6.56 -17.57 24.19
C ALA A 154 -5.39 -16.58 24.38
N PRO A 155 -5.05 -15.81 23.34
CA PRO A 155 -3.92 -14.90 23.39
C PRO A 155 -4.17 -13.78 24.41
N LEU A 156 -3.12 -13.40 25.13
CA LEU A 156 -3.12 -12.20 25.96
C LEU A 156 -3.25 -10.94 25.09
N TRP A 157 -2.59 -10.96 23.93
CA TRP A 157 -2.60 -9.88 22.95
C TRP A 157 -2.35 -10.44 21.54
N SER A 158 -2.92 -9.81 20.52
CA SER A 158 -2.69 -10.17 19.12
C SER A 158 -2.64 -8.91 18.26
N GLU A 159 -1.73 -8.92 17.30
CA GLU A 159 -1.58 -7.85 16.32
C GLU A 159 -2.74 -7.89 15.33
N SER A 160 -3.41 -6.74 15.14
CA SER A 160 -4.48 -6.60 14.16
C SER A 160 -3.91 -6.55 12.74
N ASN A 161 -2.77 -5.89 12.55
CA ASN A 161 -2.13 -5.71 11.25
C ASN A 161 -1.30 -6.94 10.87
N LYS A 162 -1.90 -7.92 10.21
CA LYS A 162 -1.18 -9.10 9.74
C LYS A 162 -0.33 -8.77 8.52
N ARG A 163 0.91 -9.27 8.50
CA ARG A 163 1.73 -9.22 7.29
C ARG A 163 1.16 -10.19 6.23
N GLY A 164 1.29 -9.79 4.97
CA GLY A 164 0.75 -10.51 3.81
C GLY A 164 1.60 -11.71 3.38
N TYR A 165 1.83 -11.85 2.07
CA TYR A 165 2.51 -12.99 1.48
C TYR A 165 3.95 -13.18 1.99
N GLY A 166 4.43 -14.44 2.06
CA GLY A 166 5.84 -14.76 2.32
C GLY A 166 6.29 -14.65 3.78
N VAL A 167 5.35 -14.60 4.73
CA VAL A 167 5.64 -14.46 6.16
C VAL A 167 6.06 -15.80 6.76
N ARG A 168 7.15 -15.77 7.53
CA ARG A 168 7.58 -16.87 8.39
C ARG A 168 7.14 -16.58 9.83
N LEU A 169 6.59 -17.59 10.49
CA LEU A 169 6.31 -17.54 11.92
C LEU A 169 7.52 -18.06 12.69
N LEU A 170 7.92 -17.29 13.70
CA LEU A 170 9.01 -17.61 14.62
C LEU A 170 8.45 -17.64 16.04
N SER A 171 8.61 -18.76 16.74
CA SER A 171 8.31 -18.81 18.18
C SER A 171 9.21 -17.84 18.91
N ALA A 172 8.68 -17.16 19.92
CA ALA A 172 9.42 -16.18 20.69
C ALA A 172 9.04 -16.19 22.17
N TRP A 173 9.85 -15.52 22.98
CA TRP A 173 9.52 -15.17 24.35
C TRP A 173 9.53 -13.66 24.53
N VAL A 174 8.52 -13.15 25.24
CA VAL A 174 8.52 -11.79 25.77
C VAL A 174 8.89 -11.86 27.25
N VAL A 175 9.97 -11.20 27.63
CA VAL A 175 10.48 -11.16 28.99
C VAL A 175 10.34 -9.75 29.53
N ARG A 176 9.55 -9.58 30.58
CA ARG A 176 9.36 -8.29 31.25
C ARG A 176 10.37 -8.15 32.39
N LEU A 177 11.38 -7.30 32.18
CA LEU A 177 12.37 -6.93 33.18
C LEU A 177 11.84 -5.84 34.14
N PRO A 178 12.47 -5.68 35.32
CA PRO A 178 12.23 -4.54 36.18
C PRO A 178 12.48 -3.22 35.47
N GLU A 179 11.77 -2.17 35.86
CA GLU A 179 11.86 -0.87 35.18
C GLU A 179 13.29 -0.31 35.16
N GLY A 180 13.78 0.04 33.96
CA GLY A 180 15.13 0.55 33.73
C GLY A 180 16.26 -0.50 33.84
N ALA A 181 15.93 -1.78 34.02
CA ALA A 181 16.92 -2.85 34.12
C ALA A 181 17.43 -3.38 32.78
N SER A 182 16.86 -2.94 31.63
CA SER A 182 17.30 -3.41 30.32
C SER A 182 18.74 -2.98 30.04
N ALA A 183 19.61 -3.97 29.82
CA ALA A 183 20.97 -3.77 29.36
C ALA A 183 21.12 -4.37 27.96
N LYS A 184 21.75 -3.62 27.05
CA LYS A 184 22.00 -4.10 25.68
C LYS A 184 22.91 -5.34 25.71
N SER A 185 22.34 -6.49 25.37
CA SER A 185 23.11 -7.71 25.12
C SER A 185 23.48 -7.85 23.63
N LYS A 186 24.73 -8.17 23.34
CA LYS A 186 25.27 -8.41 21.99
C LYS A 186 25.60 -9.88 21.76
N THR A 187 25.86 -10.63 22.83
CA THR A 187 26.19 -12.06 22.77
C THR A 187 25.18 -12.89 23.55
N LEU A 188 25.09 -14.19 23.24
CA LEU A 188 24.21 -15.12 23.94
C LEU A 188 24.59 -15.25 25.43
N GLU A 189 25.88 -15.16 25.76
CA GLU A 189 26.37 -15.19 27.13
C GLU A 189 25.92 -13.96 27.93
N GLU A 190 25.97 -12.77 27.32
CA GLU A 190 25.46 -11.54 27.93
C GLU A 190 23.95 -11.62 28.17
N LEU A 191 23.18 -12.13 27.19
CA LEU A 191 21.74 -12.31 27.31
C LEU A 191 21.38 -13.30 28.44
N THR A 192 22.03 -14.47 28.47
CA THR A 192 21.74 -15.50 29.47
C THR A 192 22.17 -15.06 30.87
N SER A 193 23.28 -14.33 31.01
CA SER A 193 23.72 -13.73 32.28
C SER A 193 22.73 -12.68 32.78
N LEU A 194 22.23 -11.82 31.89
CA LEU A 194 21.20 -10.82 32.20
C LEU A 194 19.92 -11.50 32.72
N LEU A 195 19.45 -12.52 32.01
CA LEU A 195 18.27 -13.28 32.41
C LEU A 195 18.45 -13.97 33.77
N GLN A 196 19.60 -14.60 34.01
CA GLN A 196 19.91 -15.22 35.30
C GLN A 196 19.94 -14.20 36.44
N HIS A 197 20.56 -13.04 36.22
CA HIS A 197 20.66 -11.97 37.21
C HIS A 197 19.28 -11.48 37.68
N HIS A 198 18.31 -11.41 36.76
CA HIS A 198 16.94 -10.97 37.05
C HIS A 198 15.97 -12.11 37.38
N GLY A 199 16.46 -13.32 37.65
CA GLY A 199 15.64 -14.44 38.13
C GLY A 199 14.98 -15.28 37.03
N PHE A 200 15.32 -15.08 35.76
CA PHE A 200 14.82 -15.85 34.61
C PHE A 200 15.72 -17.04 34.24
N GLY A 201 16.28 -17.71 35.25
CA GLY A 201 17.18 -18.85 35.08
C GLY A 201 16.63 -19.98 34.18
N PRO A 202 15.36 -20.40 34.32
CA PRO A 202 14.77 -21.41 33.44
C PRO A 202 14.77 -21.00 31.96
N THR A 203 14.37 -19.76 31.65
CA THR A 203 14.37 -19.22 30.28
C THR A 203 15.78 -19.10 29.72
N ALA A 204 16.77 -18.72 30.54
CA ALA A 204 18.17 -18.70 30.14
C ALA A 204 18.70 -20.11 29.79
N ALA A 205 18.30 -21.13 30.56
CA ALA A 205 18.65 -22.53 30.28
C ALA A 205 17.99 -23.03 28.99
N GLU A 206 16.73 -22.69 28.76
CA GLU A 206 15.99 -23.05 27.55
C GLU A 206 16.58 -22.41 26.28
N LEU A 207 16.92 -21.12 26.33
CA LEU A 207 17.64 -20.42 25.25
C LEU A 207 18.99 -21.09 24.92
N SER A 208 19.68 -21.57 25.96
CA SER A 208 20.94 -22.32 25.82
C SER A 208 20.75 -23.76 25.34
N ALA A 209 19.51 -24.27 25.29
CA ALA A 209 19.18 -25.62 24.84
C ALA A 209 18.44 -25.65 23.50
N VAL A 210 17.92 -24.52 23.03
CA VAL A 210 17.12 -24.44 21.79
C VAL A 210 17.91 -24.94 20.58
N SER A 211 17.25 -25.71 19.72
CA SER A 211 17.81 -26.30 18.49
C SER A 211 17.28 -25.66 17.21
N CYS A 212 16.31 -24.75 17.33
CA CYS A 212 15.71 -23.98 16.26
C CYS A 212 15.83 -22.49 16.54
N ALA A 213 15.59 -21.66 15.52
CA ALA A 213 15.56 -20.22 15.71
C ALA A 213 14.41 -19.84 16.68
N VAL A 214 14.71 -18.97 17.65
CA VAL A 214 13.72 -18.45 18.60
C VAL A 214 13.93 -16.96 18.82
N GLY A 215 12.83 -16.21 18.82
CA GLY A 215 12.83 -14.79 19.13
C GLY A 215 12.88 -14.53 20.64
N VAL A 216 13.51 -13.44 21.04
CA VAL A 216 13.48 -12.93 22.41
C VAL A 216 13.22 -11.44 22.36
N ILE A 217 12.16 -11.00 23.03
CA ILE A 217 11.83 -9.60 23.20
C ILE A 217 11.99 -9.28 24.69
N LEU A 218 13.03 -8.52 25.02
CA LEU A 218 13.20 -7.94 26.35
C LEU A 218 12.53 -6.58 26.38
N PHE A 219 11.78 -6.32 27.43
CA PHE A 219 11.15 -5.03 27.66
C PHE A 219 11.18 -4.68 29.14
N ASP A 220 11.53 -3.46 29.49
CA ASP A 220 11.61 -2.97 30.86
C ASP A 220 10.62 -1.82 31.15
N GLY A 221 9.65 -1.57 30.29
CA GLY A 221 8.74 -0.42 30.46
C GLY A 221 9.25 0.89 29.86
N ILE A 222 10.55 0.99 29.55
CA ILE A 222 11.19 2.20 28.99
C ILE A 222 11.82 1.92 27.62
N SER A 223 12.30 0.70 27.41
CA SER A 223 13.05 0.29 26.24
C SER A 223 12.69 -1.13 25.81
N ILE A 224 12.74 -1.37 24.51
CA ILE A 224 12.60 -2.70 23.91
C ILE A 224 13.97 -3.14 23.41
N GLN A 225 14.26 -4.44 23.54
CA GLN A 225 15.33 -5.10 22.80
C GLN A 225 14.75 -6.36 22.16
N ALA A 226 14.75 -6.41 20.82
CA ALA A 226 14.31 -7.56 20.06
C ALA A 226 15.52 -8.30 19.49
N GLN A 227 15.57 -9.62 19.67
CA GLN A 227 16.70 -10.45 19.32
C GLN A 227 16.24 -11.82 18.81
N MET A 228 17.11 -12.53 18.12
CA MET A 228 16.90 -13.91 17.68
C MET A 228 18.12 -14.74 18.04
N VAL A 229 17.89 -15.88 18.68
CA VAL A 229 18.90 -16.93 18.85
C VAL A 229 18.75 -17.91 17.69
N ILE A 230 19.84 -18.15 16.97
CA ILE A 230 19.88 -19.08 15.83
C ILE A 230 21.14 -19.92 15.86
N GLY A 231 21.07 -21.14 15.31
CA GLY A 231 22.22 -22.04 15.16
C GLY A 231 22.00 -23.39 15.81
N SER A 232 22.98 -24.28 15.66
CA SER A 232 22.99 -25.58 16.33
C SER A 232 23.43 -25.43 17.79
N VAL A 233 23.25 -26.48 18.60
CA VAL A 233 23.67 -26.48 20.01
C VAL A 233 25.15 -26.12 20.20
N GLU A 234 25.98 -26.50 19.23
CA GLU A 234 27.43 -26.30 19.25
C GLU A 234 27.88 -24.93 18.72
N SER A 235 27.02 -24.22 17.97
CA SER A 235 27.34 -22.92 17.36
C SER A 235 26.10 -22.04 17.28
N ARG A 236 25.78 -21.36 18.39
CA ARG A 236 24.67 -20.40 18.48
C ARG A 236 25.14 -18.97 18.33
N LEU A 237 24.35 -18.19 17.62
CA LEU A 237 24.52 -16.75 17.44
C LEU A 237 23.31 -16.02 18.00
N LEU A 238 23.58 -14.89 18.65
CA LEU A 238 22.57 -13.91 19.01
C LEU A 238 22.58 -12.82 17.95
N ILE A 239 21.46 -12.66 17.26
CA ILE A 239 21.26 -11.62 16.26
C ILE A 239 20.34 -10.56 16.87
N ASN A 240 20.74 -9.30 16.79
CA ASN A 240 19.93 -8.18 17.25
C ASN A 240 19.12 -7.62 16.08
N TYR A 241 17.85 -7.28 16.34
CA TYR A 241 17.07 -6.46 15.43
C TYR A 241 17.22 -4.99 15.79
N ASP A 242 17.37 -4.15 14.79
CA ASP A 242 17.23 -2.71 14.99
C ASP A 242 15.76 -2.34 15.07
N LEU A 243 15.40 -1.55 16.08
CA LEU A 243 14.02 -1.12 16.26
C LEU A 243 13.64 -0.06 15.23
N VAL A 244 12.50 -0.28 14.58
CA VAL A 244 11.89 0.67 13.67
C VAL A 244 10.49 0.96 14.16
N PHE A 245 10.23 2.22 14.52
CA PHE A 245 8.89 2.64 14.88
C PHE A 245 8.03 2.69 13.62
N ALA A 246 7.04 1.81 13.53
CA ALA A 246 6.27 1.57 12.32
C ALA A 246 5.04 2.48 12.19
N GLU A 247 4.70 3.25 13.23
CA GLU A 247 3.44 3.97 13.29
C GLU A 247 3.62 5.48 13.20
N HIS A 248 3.23 6.09 12.07
CA HIS A 248 3.11 7.55 11.96
C HIS A 248 1.63 7.94 11.99
N GLY A 249 0.93 7.58 13.07
CA GLY A 249 -0.50 7.84 13.28
C GLY A 249 -1.41 6.99 12.38
N ARG A 250 -2.65 6.73 12.85
CA ARG A 250 -3.74 6.22 12.02
C ARG A 250 -3.73 6.92 10.66
N ALA A 251 -4.02 6.18 9.58
CA ALA A 251 -4.01 6.69 8.21
C ALA A 251 -4.51 8.14 8.18
N ARG A 252 -3.68 9.07 7.70
CA ARG A 252 -4.02 10.50 7.57
C ARG A 252 -5.03 10.68 6.44
N LEU A 253 -6.20 10.08 6.63
CA LEU A 253 -7.35 10.25 5.77
C LEU A 253 -8.09 11.52 6.21
N ASP A 254 -8.72 12.15 5.24
CA ASP A 254 -9.63 13.27 5.50
C ASP A 254 -10.70 12.80 6.49
N PRO A 255 -11.01 13.54 7.57
CA PRO A 255 -12.11 13.21 8.48
C PRO A 255 -13.45 12.96 7.76
N GLU A 256 -13.68 13.57 6.59
CA GLU A 256 -14.87 13.30 5.77
C GLU A 256 -14.94 11.85 5.26
N TYR A 257 -13.83 11.12 5.25
CA TYR A 257 -13.74 9.72 4.80
C TYR A 257 -13.97 8.70 5.92
N ALA A 258 -14.27 9.14 7.15
CA ALA A 258 -14.51 8.24 8.28
C ALA A 258 -15.61 7.18 8.01
N ARG A 259 -16.59 7.49 7.14
CA ARG A 259 -17.66 6.56 6.76
C ARG A 259 -17.20 5.42 5.84
N LEU A 260 -16.10 5.60 5.12
CA LEU A 260 -15.61 4.61 4.13
C LEU A 260 -15.26 3.27 4.80
N ALA A 261 -14.81 3.28 6.05
CA ALA A 261 -14.49 2.05 6.79
C ALA A 261 -15.69 1.11 6.90
N GLY A 262 -16.91 1.65 6.90
CA GLY A 262 -18.15 0.87 6.89
C GLY A 262 -18.69 0.55 5.50
N ALA A 263 -18.16 1.12 4.41
CA ALA A 263 -18.70 0.92 3.08
C ALA A 263 -18.37 -0.48 2.51
N LYS A 264 -19.33 -1.08 1.79
CA LYS A 264 -19.18 -2.32 1.03
C LYS A 264 -19.29 -2.02 -0.47
N VAL A 265 -18.26 -2.31 -1.25
CA VAL A 265 -18.21 -2.01 -2.69
C VAL A 265 -18.12 -3.28 -3.51
N ALA A 266 -19.01 -3.43 -4.51
CA ALA A 266 -18.88 -4.46 -5.53
C ALA A 266 -18.00 -3.94 -6.68
N VAL A 267 -16.94 -4.67 -7.01
CA VAL A 267 -16.10 -4.41 -8.20
C VAL A 267 -16.28 -5.57 -9.17
N VAL A 268 -16.98 -5.29 -10.27
CA VAL A 268 -17.26 -6.24 -11.34
C VAL A 268 -16.25 -6.02 -12.45
N GLY A 269 -15.37 -7.01 -12.65
CA GLY A 269 -14.18 -6.90 -13.49
C GLY A 269 -12.95 -6.47 -12.70
N CYS A 270 -12.02 -7.41 -12.46
CA CYS A 270 -10.72 -7.21 -11.81
C CYS A 270 -9.59 -7.03 -12.85
N GLY A 271 -9.93 -6.50 -14.03
CA GLY A 271 -9.01 -6.16 -15.11
C GLY A 271 -8.23 -4.87 -14.84
N SER A 272 -7.76 -4.22 -15.92
CA SER A 272 -6.87 -3.05 -15.84
C SER A 272 -7.45 -1.89 -15.02
N VAL A 273 -8.72 -1.52 -15.26
CA VAL A 273 -9.39 -0.43 -14.55
C VAL A 273 -9.83 -0.86 -13.15
N GLY A 274 -10.56 -1.98 -13.05
CA GLY A 274 -11.18 -2.40 -11.78
C GLY A 274 -10.17 -2.78 -10.69
N SER A 275 -9.03 -3.39 -11.05
CA SER A 275 -7.96 -3.69 -10.08
C SER A 275 -7.39 -2.43 -9.43
N LYS A 276 -7.15 -1.39 -10.22
CA LYS A 276 -6.68 -0.07 -9.74
C LYS A 276 -7.73 0.65 -8.92
N VAL A 277 -9.00 0.61 -9.35
CA VAL A 277 -10.10 1.21 -8.58
C VAL A 277 -10.23 0.55 -7.21
N ALA A 278 -10.20 -0.79 -7.13
CA ALA A 278 -10.26 -1.51 -5.87
C ALA A 278 -9.12 -1.10 -4.92
N VAL A 279 -7.88 -1.03 -5.42
CA VAL A 279 -6.73 -0.60 -4.61
C VAL A 279 -6.84 0.86 -4.17
N ASN A 280 -7.27 1.78 -5.05
CA ASN A 280 -7.49 3.19 -4.70
C ASN A 280 -8.54 3.34 -3.60
N LEU A 281 -9.63 2.56 -3.67
CA LEU A 281 -10.67 2.56 -2.65
C LEU A 281 -10.18 2.00 -1.32
N ALA A 282 -9.41 0.91 -1.33
CA ALA A 282 -8.84 0.35 -0.10
C ALA A 282 -7.86 1.35 0.54
N ARG A 283 -7.00 2.00 -0.24
CA ARG A 283 -6.12 3.09 0.23
C ARG A 283 -6.87 4.27 0.82
N SER A 284 -8.07 4.54 0.32
CA SER A 284 -8.93 5.61 0.81
C SER A 284 -9.70 5.24 2.08
N GLY A 285 -9.62 3.99 2.52
CA GLY A 285 -10.25 3.50 3.74
C GLY A 285 -11.58 2.77 3.53
N VAL A 286 -11.92 2.35 2.30
CA VAL A 286 -13.08 1.45 2.08
C VAL A 286 -12.81 0.12 2.77
N GLY A 287 -13.70 -0.27 3.67
CA GLY A 287 -13.47 -1.43 4.54
C GLY A 287 -13.88 -2.78 3.95
N ARG A 288 -14.83 -2.83 3.00
CA ARG A 288 -15.39 -4.10 2.53
C ARG A 288 -15.52 -4.16 1.01
N PHE A 289 -15.12 -5.28 0.43
CA PHE A 289 -15.14 -5.51 -1.02
C PHE A 289 -15.83 -6.82 -1.39
N VAL A 290 -16.62 -6.78 -2.46
CA VAL A 290 -17.00 -7.97 -3.22
C VAL A 290 -16.33 -7.85 -4.59
N LEU A 291 -15.41 -8.76 -4.90
CA LEU A 291 -14.65 -8.77 -6.15
C LEU A 291 -15.18 -9.87 -7.06
N ILE A 292 -15.57 -9.53 -8.28
CA ILE A 292 -16.16 -10.47 -9.24
C ILE A 292 -15.35 -10.46 -10.52
N ASP A 293 -14.68 -11.57 -10.83
CA ASP A 293 -13.95 -11.78 -12.09
C ASP A 293 -13.65 -13.28 -12.28
N GLY A 294 -14.06 -13.84 -13.41
CA GLY A 294 -13.85 -15.26 -13.73
C GLY A 294 -12.49 -15.59 -14.33
N ASP A 295 -11.73 -14.58 -14.78
CA ASP A 295 -10.48 -14.81 -15.49
C ASP A 295 -9.32 -15.20 -14.56
N VAL A 296 -8.34 -15.86 -15.16
CA VAL A 296 -7.00 -16.08 -14.62
C VAL A 296 -6.06 -14.98 -15.11
N LEU A 297 -5.18 -14.47 -14.26
CA LEU A 297 -4.20 -13.47 -14.64
C LEU A 297 -3.15 -14.06 -15.60
N ALA A 298 -3.04 -13.50 -16.79
CA ALA A 298 -1.97 -13.81 -17.75
C ALA A 298 -0.82 -12.80 -17.64
N SER A 299 0.40 -13.20 -18.02
CA SER A 299 1.57 -12.31 -18.03
C SER A 299 1.36 -11.05 -18.88
N GLY A 300 0.63 -11.16 -19.99
CA GLY A 300 0.27 -10.01 -20.84
C GLY A 300 -0.65 -8.98 -20.15
N ASN A 301 -1.29 -9.33 -19.03
CA ASN A 301 -2.08 -8.36 -18.26
C ASN A 301 -1.22 -7.45 -17.38
N LEU A 302 0.02 -7.86 -17.06
CA LEU A 302 0.91 -7.11 -16.15
C LEU A 302 1.29 -5.72 -16.67
N VAL A 303 1.15 -5.48 -17.97
CA VAL A 303 1.41 -4.17 -18.57
C VAL A 303 0.46 -3.08 -18.10
N ARG A 304 -0.68 -3.44 -17.46
CA ARG A 304 -1.69 -2.48 -17.01
C ARG A 304 -2.61 -2.95 -15.87
N ASN A 305 -2.38 -4.12 -15.30
CA ASN A 305 -3.10 -4.61 -14.11
C ASN A 305 -2.33 -4.23 -12.84
N GLU A 306 -3.03 -4.01 -11.73
CA GLU A 306 -2.41 -3.70 -10.43
C GLU A 306 -1.71 -4.92 -9.79
N LEU A 307 -2.05 -6.12 -10.22
CA LEU A 307 -1.41 -7.37 -9.79
C LEU A 307 -0.02 -7.53 -10.40
N ASP A 308 0.86 -8.25 -9.68
CA ASP A 308 2.24 -8.49 -10.09
C ASP A 308 2.48 -9.95 -10.51
N TRP A 309 3.75 -10.25 -10.84
CA TRP A 309 4.18 -11.56 -11.32
C TRP A 309 3.80 -12.73 -10.40
N ARG A 310 3.68 -12.49 -9.09
CA ARG A 310 3.30 -13.53 -8.11
C ARG A 310 1.88 -14.04 -8.33
N SER A 311 1.05 -13.27 -9.04
CA SER A 311 -0.36 -13.58 -9.30
C SER A 311 -0.60 -14.23 -10.66
N VAL A 312 0.41 -14.36 -11.52
CA VAL A 312 0.26 -14.98 -12.85
C VAL A 312 -0.16 -16.44 -12.69
N GLY A 313 -1.22 -16.85 -13.38
CA GLY A 313 -1.82 -18.18 -13.25
C GLY A 313 -2.85 -18.32 -12.11
N ILE A 314 -3.11 -17.24 -11.35
CA ILE A 314 -4.13 -17.20 -10.29
C ILE A 314 -5.36 -16.44 -10.79
N HIS A 315 -6.55 -16.84 -10.35
CA HIS A 315 -7.79 -16.08 -10.63
C HIS A 315 -7.67 -14.63 -10.15
N LYS A 316 -8.10 -13.68 -10.99
CA LYS A 316 -7.92 -12.24 -10.74
C LYS A 316 -8.63 -11.77 -9.47
N ALA A 317 -9.88 -12.20 -9.25
CA ALA A 317 -10.66 -11.79 -8.07
C ALA A 317 -10.02 -12.17 -6.71
N PRO A 318 -9.62 -13.44 -6.45
CA PRO A 318 -8.93 -13.78 -5.21
C PRO A 318 -7.51 -13.20 -5.12
N ALA A 319 -6.77 -13.11 -6.23
CA ALA A 319 -5.45 -12.47 -6.24
C ALA A 319 -5.53 -10.98 -5.86
N LEU A 320 -6.50 -10.26 -6.42
CA LEU A 320 -6.78 -8.86 -6.06
C LEU A 320 -7.21 -8.77 -4.59
N GLY A 321 -8.02 -9.70 -4.08
CA GLY A 321 -8.37 -9.72 -2.66
C GLY A 321 -7.17 -9.88 -1.73
N ALA A 322 -6.19 -10.72 -2.09
CA ALA A 322 -4.93 -10.82 -1.36
C ALA A 322 -4.13 -9.51 -1.42
N ARG A 323 -4.09 -8.86 -2.59
CA ARG A 323 -3.46 -7.55 -2.78
C ARG A 323 -4.12 -6.46 -1.94
N LEU A 324 -5.44 -6.41 -1.86
CA LEU A 324 -6.15 -5.42 -1.03
C LEU A 324 -5.79 -5.57 0.45
N LYS A 325 -5.60 -6.78 0.95
CA LYS A 325 -5.17 -7.04 2.34
C LYS A 325 -3.72 -6.61 2.61
N GLU A 326 -2.85 -6.62 1.59
CA GLU A 326 -1.50 -6.03 1.70
C GLU A 326 -1.53 -4.50 1.71
N VAL A 327 -2.57 -3.89 1.12
CA VAL A 327 -2.74 -2.44 1.03
C VAL A 327 -3.46 -1.87 2.26
N SER A 328 -4.46 -2.58 2.76
CA SER A 328 -5.28 -2.23 3.92
C SER A 328 -5.56 -3.49 4.73
N ALA A 329 -4.81 -3.73 5.80
CA ALA A 329 -4.84 -4.98 6.57
C ALA A 329 -6.23 -5.31 7.15
N ASP A 330 -7.02 -4.29 7.49
CA ASP A 330 -8.35 -4.44 8.07
C ASP A 330 -9.48 -4.62 7.04
N CYS A 331 -9.17 -4.67 5.73
CA CYS A 331 -10.22 -4.81 4.73
C CYS A 331 -10.80 -6.24 4.67
N ASP A 332 -12.12 -6.33 4.65
CA ASP A 332 -12.84 -7.58 4.40
C ASP A 332 -13.09 -7.73 2.90
N VAL A 333 -12.81 -8.93 2.37
CA VAL A 333 -12.90 -9.20 0.94
C VAL A 333 -13.56 -10.54 0.69
N THR A 334 -14.66 -10.50 -0.06
CA THR A 334 -15.29 -11.65 -0.68
C THR A 334 -14.94 -11.68 -2.16
N SER A 335 -14.38 -12.79 -2.64
CA SER A 335 -14.03 -12.97 -4.06
C SER A 335 -14.92 -14.02 -4.71
N ARG A 336 -15.48 -13.70 -5.88
CA ARG A 336 -16.28 -14.61 -6.72
C ARG A 336 -15.60 -14.77 -8.08
N THR A 337 -15.41 -16.00 -8.52
CA THR A 337 -14.88 -16.33 -9.86
C THR A 337 -15.98 -16.60 -10.88
N THR A 338 -17.20 -16.15 -10.59
CA THR A 338 -18.37 -16.34 -11.46
C THR A 338 -18.23 -15.49 -12.73
N VAL A 339 -18.47 -16.10 -13.89
CA VAL A 339 -18.56 -15.37 -15.16
C VAL A 339 -19.97 -14.77 -15.28
N LEU A 340 -20.14 -13.49 -14.94
CA LEU A 340 -21.43 -12.80 -15.09
C LEU A 340 -21.84 -12.76 -16.58
N GLY A 341 -23.09 -13.12 -16.87
CA GLY A 341 -23.58 -13.25 -18.25
C GLY A 341 -23.11 -14.52 -18.98
N GLY A 342 -22.24 -15.33 -18.38
CA GLY A 342 -21.76 -16.59 -18.92
C GLY A 342 -22.66 -17.79 -18.62
N GLN A 343 -22.27 -18.96 -19.12
CA GLN A 343 -22.93 -20.24 -18.84
C GLN A 343 -22.53 -20.75 -17.44
N GLU A 344 -23.23 -20.27 -16.43
CA GLU A 344 -23.03 -20.62 -15.02
C GLU A 344 -24.28 -21.28 -14.43
N SER A 345 -24.14 -21.95 -13.29
CA SER A 345 -25.31 -22.48 -12.59
C SER A 345 -26.20 -21.34 -12.08
N GLY A 346 -27.52 -21.49 -12.18
CA GLY A 346 -28.46 -20.46 -11.74
C GLY A 346 -28.32 -20.11 -10.25
N GLY A 347 -27.97 -21.09 -9.40
CA GLY A 347 -27.69 -20.86 -7.98
C GLY A 347 -26.44 -20.02 -7.75
N THR A 348 -25.37 -20.27 -8.50
CA THR A 348 -24.12 -19.49 -8.44
C THR A 348 -24.37 -18.03 -8.84
N ILE A 349 -25.05 -17.81 -9.97
CA ILE A 349 -25.37 -16.46 -10.44
C ILE A 349 -26.24 -15.74 -9.40
N SER A 350 -27.28 -16.40 -8.88
CA SER A 350 -28.20 -15.81 -7.90
C SER A 350 -27.47 -15.36 -6.62
N ALA A 351 -26.54 -16.18 -6.12
CA ALA A 351 -25.73 -15.83 -4.96
C ALA A 351 -24.83 -14.61 -5.23
N THR A 352 -24.14 -14.58 -6.39
CA THR A 352 -23.28 -13.45 -6.77
C THR A 352 -24.09 -12.16 -6.97
N VAL A 353 -25.27 -12.25 -7.60
CA VAL A 353 -26.19 -11.12 -7.75
C VAL A 353 -26.65 -10.58 -6.39
N SER A 354 -26.94 -11.48 -5.44
CA SER A 354 -27.33 -11.10 -4.08
C SER A 354 -26.19 -10.37 -3.37
N ASP A 355 -24.96 -10.86 -3.47
CA ASP A 355 -23.78 -10.19 -2.89
C ASP A 355 -23.58 -8.77 -3.45
N ILE A 356 -23.77 -8.60 -4.78
CA ILE A 356 -23.68 -7.30 -5.45
C ILE A 356 -24.80 -6.37 -4.95
N ALA A 357 -26.04 -6.86 -4.85
CA ALA A 357 -27.19 -6.07 -4.41
C ALA A 357 -27.11 -5.60 -2.95
N GLU A 358 -26.33 -6.28 -2.10
CA GLU A 358 -26.07 -5.85 -0.71
C GLU A 358 -25.03 -4.73 -0.60
N CYS A 359 -24.28 -4.44 -1.66
CA CYS A 359 -23.24 -3.42 -1.62
C CYS A 359 -23.82 -2.00 -1.60
N ASP A 360 -23.04 -1.05 -1.08
CA ASP A 360 -23.37 0.37 -1.04
C ASP A 360 -23.08 1.08 -2.39
N LEU A 361 -22.21 0.48 -3.20
CA LEU A 361 -21.84 0.95 -4.53
C LEU A 361 -21.46 -0.23 -5.43
N ILE A 362 -21.92 -0.18 -6.68
CA ILE A 362 -21.55 -1.10 -7.74
C ILE A 362 -20.57 -0.40 -8.68
N ILE A 363 -19.45 -1.05 -9.00
CA ILE A 363 -18.47 -0.58 -9.99
C ILE A 363 -18.40 -1.59 -11.11
N ASP A 364 -18.81 -1.19 -12.31
CA ASP A 364 -18.60 -1.97 -13.53
C ASP A 364 -17.33 -1.50 -14.25
N ALA A 365 -16.36 -2.39 -14.34
CA ALA A 365 -15.09 -2.20 -15.03
C ALA A 365 -14.82 -3.31 -16.04
N THR A 366 -15.88 -3.95 -16.58
CA THR A 366 -15.77 -5.08 -17.52
C THR A 366 -15.64 -4.66 -18.98
N ALA A 367 -16.20 -3.50 -19.33
CA ALA A 367 -16.44 -3.07 -20.71
C ALA A 367 -17.26 -4.09 -21.53
N ASP A 368 -18.04 -4.95 -20.88
CA ASP A 368 -18.92 -5.95 -21.51
C ASP A 368 -20.38 -5.48 -21.41
N ALA A 369 -21.06 -5.35 -22.55
CA ALA A 369 -22.44 -4.85 -22.59
C ALA A 369 -23.44 -5.77 -21.86
N THR A 370 -23.21 -7.08 -21.88
CA THR A 370 -24.06 -8.07 -21.18
C THR A 370 -23.90 -7.92 -19.67
N VAL A 371 -22.67 -7.79 -19.20
CA VAL A 371 -22.39 -7.57 -17.76
C VAL A 371 -22.89 -6.20 -17.31
N PHE A 372 -22.73 -5.16 -18.13
CA PHE A 372 -23.29 -3.84 -17.87
C PHE A 372 -24.80 -3.89 -17.68
N ASN A 373 -25.52 -4.58 -18.57
CA ASN A 373 -26.98 -4.70 -18.48
C ASN A 373 -27.42 -5.43 -17.20
N LEU A 374 -26.68 -6.45 -16.76
CA LEU A 374 -26.94 -7.13 -15.50
C LEU A 374 -26.69 -6.20 -14.30
N CYS A 375 -25.55 -5.50 -14.27
CA CYS A 375 -25.24 -4.52 -13.22
C CYS A 375 -26.28 -3.39 -13.18
N ALA A 376 -26.71 -2.92 -14.33
CA ALA A 376 -27.74 -1.90 -14.49
C ALA A 376 -29.09 -2.35 -13.90
N ALA A 377 -29.49 -3.60 -14.18
CA ALA A 377 -30.70 -4.18 -13.64
C ALA A 377 -30.64 -4.31 -12.11
N ILE A 378 -29.50 -4.74 -11.56
CA ILE A 378 -29.28 -4.83 -10.11
C ILE A 378 -29.33 -3.44 -9.47
N ALA A 379 -28.56 -2.49 -10.00
CA ALA A 379 -28.50 -1.11 -9.51
C ALA A 379 -29.88 -0.47 -9.47
N ARG A 380 -30.65 -0.58 -10.57
CA ARG A 380 -32.01 -0.06 -10.65
C ARG A 380 -32.92 -0.72 -9.61
N ARG A 381 -32.97 -2.05 -9.56
CA ARG A 381 -33.92 -2.80 -8.74
C ARG A 381 -33.63 -2.70 -7.24
N ALA A 382 -32.35 -2.72 -6.86
CA ALA A 382 -31.91 -2.62 -5.48
C ALA A 382 -31.68 -1.16 -5.02
N GLU A 383 -31.99 -0.18 -5.88
CA GLU A 383 -31.71 1.25 -5.67
C GLU A 383 -30.28 1.48 -5.17
N LYS A 384 -29.30 0.87 -5.84
CA LYS A 384 -27.88 1.02 -5.53
C LYS A 384 -27.18 1.95 -6.50
N PRO A 385 -26.35 2.89 -6.01
CA PRO A 385 -25.47 3.67 -6.87
C PRO A 385 -24.59 2.77 -7.75
N MET A 386 -24.30 3.23 -8.96
CA MET A 386 -23.43 2.56 -9.92
C MET A 386 -22.41 3.54 -10.49
N CYS A 387 -21.16 3.09 -10.60
CA CYS A 387 -20.11 3.77 -11.34
C CYS A 387 -19.61 2.85 -12.44
N TRP A 388 -19.28 3.39 -13.61
CA TRP A 388 -18.63 2.64 -14.67
C TRP A 388 -17.69 3.54 -15.47
N ALA A 389 -16.75 2.91 -16.18
CA ALA A 389 -15.83 3.63 -17.05
C ALA A 389 -15.44 2.81 -18.26
N GLN A 390 -14.96 3.49 -19.30
CA GLN A 390 -14.36 2.88 -20.48
C GLN A 390 -13.09 3.65 -20.86
N VAL A 391 -12.04 2.90 -21.20
CA VAL A 391 -10.82 3.44 -21.81
C VAL A 391 -10.96 3.27 -23.32
N PHE A 392 -10.73 4.33 -24.09
CA PHE A 392 -10.86 4.31 -25.53
C PHE A 392 -9.59 3.74 -26.20
N GLY A 393 -9.78 3.13 -27.37
CA GLY A 393 -8.69 2.51 -28.14
C GLY A 393 -7.51 3.44 -28.37
N GLY A 394 -6.29 2.90 -28.30
CA GLY A 394 -5.06 3.66 -28.54
C GLY A 394 -4.75 4.77 -27.55
N GLY A 395 -5.33 4.75 -26.35
CA GLY A 395 -5.05 5.75 -25.33
C GLY A 395 -5.56 7.14 -25.71
N ALA A 396 -6.60 7.24 -26.55
CA ALA A 396 -7.15 8.55 -26.94
C ALA A 396 -7.75 9.30 -25.74
N GLY A 397 -8.30 8.56 -24.79
CA GLY A 397 -8.95 9.06 -23.59
C GLY A 397 -9.85 8.00 -22.96
N GLY A 398 -10.83 8.44 -22.18
CA GLY A 398 -11.89 7.57 -21.66
C GLY A 398 -13.10 8.34 -21.15
N ILE A 399 -14.13 7.60 -20.74
CA ILE A 399 -15.31 8.13 -20.05
C ILE A 399 -15.38 7.56 -18.64
N VAL A 400 -15.80 8.38 -17.68
CA VAL A 400 -16.17 7.95 -16.34
C VAL A 400 -17.59 8.43 -16.04
N VAL A 401 -18.40 7.56 -15.46
CA VAL A 401 -19.82 7.82 -15.19
C VAL A 401 -20.17 7.39 -13.78
N ARG A 402 -20.97 8.22 -13.10
CA ARG A 402 -21.59 7.94 -11.81
C ARG A 402 -23.11 8.00 -11.98
N LEU A 403 -23.83 7.16 -11.23
CA LEU A 403 -25.28 7.09 -11.27
C LEU A 403 -25.80 6.84 -9.86
N ARG A 404 -26.54 7.80 -9.30
CA ARG A 404 -27.14 7.72 -7.98
C ARG A 404 -28.66 7.66 -8.09
N PRO A 405 -29.31 6.75 -7.34
CA PRO A 405 -30.76 6.71 -7.24
C PRO A 405 -31.35 8.08 -6.92
N LYS A 406 -32.43 8.44 -7.64
CA LYS A 406 -33.23 9.68 -7.45
C LYS A 406 -32.50 10.99 -7.78
N MET A 407 -31.22 10.95 -8.13
CA MET A 407 -30.44 12.14 -8.52
C MET A 407 -30.00 12.08 -9.99
N ASP A 408 -29.56 10.91 -10.43
CA ASP A 408 -29.10 10.66 -11.79
C ASP A 408 -30.08 9.71 -12.50
N PRO A 409 -30.13 9.66 -13.85
CA PRO A 409 -30.93 8.66 -14.55
C PRO A 409 -30.44 7.22 -14.26
N THR A 410 -31.33 6.24 -14.47
CA THR A 410 -31.02 4.82 -14.38
C THR A 410 -29.94 4.44 -15.39
N PRO A 411 -29.16 3.38 -15.15
CA PRO A 411 -27.97 3.12 -15.96
C PRO A 411 -28.21 2.92 -17.45
N LEU A 412 -29.32 2.29 -17.85
CA LEU A 412 -29.67 2.13 -19.26
C LEU A 412 -30.04 3.47 -19.91
N THR A 413 -30.85 4.29 -19.24
CA THR A 413 -31.22 5.63 -19.70
C THR A 413 -30.00 6.54 -19.80
N ALA A 414 -29.09 6.47 -18.82
CA ALA A 414 -27.83 7.22 -18.84
C ALA A 414 -26.98 6.86 -20.07
N ARG A 415 -26.83 5.56 -20.37
CA ARG A 415 -26.08 5.09 -21.55
C ARG A 415 -26.70 5.60 -22.85
N GLN A 416 -28.03 5.53 -23.00
CA GLN A 416 -28.73 6.08 -24.15
C GLN A 416 -28.53 7.60 -24.31
N ARG A 417 -28.55 8.36 -23.21
CA ARG A 417 -28.30 9.81 -23.23
C ARG A 417 -26.87 10.15 -23.62
N ILE A 418 -25.89 9.35 -23.20
CA ILE A 418 -24.48 9.50 -23.62
C ILE A 418 -24.32 9.20 -25.12
N GLU A 419 -24.95 8.14 -25.62
CA GLU A 419 -24.99 7.82 -27.06
C GLU A 419 -25.60 8.97 -27.87
N GLY A 420 -26.71 9.54 -27.40
CA GLY A 420 -27.33 10.73 -28.00
C GLY A 420 -26.41 11.95 -27.99
N TRP A 421 -25.70 12.19 -26.88
CA TRP A 421 -24.74 13.28 -26.77
C TRP A 421 -23.60 13.13 -27.80
N TYR A 422 -23.06 11.93 -28.00
CA TYR A 422 -22.04 11.70 -29.05
C TYR A 422 -22.57 12.02 -30.44
N ALA A 423 -23.78 11.57 -30.76
CA ALA A 423 -24.42 11.85 -32.05
C ALA A 423 -24.59 13.37 -32.28
N GLU A 424 -24.94 14.14 -31.25
CA GLU A 424 -25.02 15.62 -31.31
C GLU A 424 -23.66 16.27 -31.56
N GLN A 425 -22.57 15.69 -31.05
CA GLN A 425 -21.20 16.14 -31.34
C GLN A 425 -20.71 15.71 -32.73
N GLY A 426 -21.52 14.96 -33.49
CA GLY A 426 -21.15 14.44 -34.81
C GLY A 426 -20.06 13.37 -34.76
N VAL A 427 -19.92 12.66 -33.63
CA VAL A 427 -18.99 11.54 -33.47
C VAL A 427 -19.74 10.28 -33.09
N GLU A 428 -19.23 9.12 -33.50
CA GLU A 428 -19.73 7.83 -33.02
C GLU A 428 -19.05 7.48 -31.69
N TRP A 429 -19.78 6.75 -30.83
CA TRP A 429 -19.20 6.13 -29.64
C TRP A 429 -18.04 5.22 -30.09
N PRO A 430 -16.83 5.32 -29.52
CA PRO A 430 -15.69 4.50 -29.93
C PRO A 430 -16.04 3.02 -29.82
N ASP A 431 -16.13 2.33 -30.97
CA ASP A 431 -16.64 0.96 -31.08
C ASP A 431 -16.04 0.07 -29.99
N ASP A 432 -16.90 -0.71 -29.35
CA ASP A 432 -16.45 -1.59 -28.30
C ASP A 432 -15.49 -2.62 -28.93
N GLY A 433 -14.30 -2.79 -28.37
CA GLY A 433 -13.37 -3.84 -28.80
C GLY A 433 -13.93 -5.26 -28.54
N SER A 434 -15.25 -5.42 -28.38
CA SER A 434 -15.94 -6.63 -28.00
C SER A 434 -16.15 -7.57 -29.19
N SER A 435 -16.11 -7.06 -30.43
CA SER A 435 -16.17 -7.92 -31.63
C SER A 435 -14.82 -8.45 -32.08
N GLN A 436 -13.68 -7.82 -31.70
CA GLN A 436 -12.32 -8.36 -31.82
C GLN A 436 -11.36 -7.67 -30.82
N PRO A 437 -10.71 -8.40 -29.89
CA PRO A 437 -9.64 -7.80 -29.11
C PRO A 437 -8.49 -7.47 -30.07
N TYR A 438 -8.18 -6.18 -30.24
CA TYR A 438 -6.98 -5.68 -30.93
C TYR A 438 -6.95 -5.75 -32.47
N THR A 439 -7.96 -5.22 -33.18
CA THR A 439 -7.83 -5.03 -34.65
C THR A 439 -8.08 -3.62 -35.16
N ASP A 440 -8.16 -2.61 -34.28
CA ASP A 440 -8.13 -1.23 -34.74
C ASP A 440 -6.70 -0.87 -35.21
N SER A 441 -6.53 -0.96 -36.53
CA SER A 441 -5.26 -0.91 -37.24
C SER A 441 -5.07 0.52 -37.75
N GLY A 442 -4.47 1.37 -36.92
CA GLY A 442 -4.09 2.71 -37.33
C GLY A 442 -3.03 2.64 -38.43
N GLY A 443 -3.42 2.76 -39.70
CA GLY A 443 -2.58 3.02 -40.88
C GLY A 443 -1.46 2.03 -41.25
N VAL A 444 -0.98 1.21 -40.30
CA VAL A 444 0.18 0.32 -40.42
C VAL A 444 0.05 -0.83 -39.42
N GLY A 445 -1.08 -1.57 -39.39
CA GLY A 445 -1.18 -2.91 -38.77
C GLY A 445 -0.73 -3.11 -37.30
N ILE A 446 -0.44 -2.06 -36.54
CA ILE A 446 -0.07 -2.12 -35.11
C ILE A 446 -1.35 -1.83 -34.31
N PRO A 447 -1.78 -2.75 -33.43
CA PRO A 447 -2.91 -2.50 -32.57
C PRO A 447 -2.69 -1.25 -31.72
N LEU A 448 -3.69 -0.39 -31.68
CA LEU A 448 -3.69 0.80 -30.84
C LEU A 448 -3.99 0.40 -29.38
N ILE A 449 -2.94 0.17 -28.59
CA ILE A 449 -3.04 -0.28 -27.18
C ILE A 449 -2.89 0.92 -26.24
N ALA A 450 -3.86 1.12 -25.34
CA ALA A 450 -3.74 2.05 -24.22
C ALA A 450 -2.72 1.52 -23.19
N ASP A 451 -1.84 2.40 -22.72
CA ASP A 451 -0.82 2.04 -21.74
C ASP A 451 -1.36 2.10 -20.29
N ASP A 452 -0.49 1.82 -19.31
CA ASP A 452 -0.88 1.84 -17.90
C ASP A 452 -1.25 3.24 -17.39
N ALA A 453 -0.63 4.30 -17.92
CA ALA A 453 -0.91 5.67 -17.51
C ALA A 453 -2.31 6.07 -17.98
N ASP A 454 -2.67 5.73 -19.23
CA ASP A 454 -4.01 5.96 -19.78
C ASP A 454 -5.09 5.29 -18.91
N VAL A 455 -4.90 4.00 -18.61
CA VAL A 455 -5.81 3.24 -17.75
C VAL A 455 -5.86 3.84 -16.34
N SER A 456 -4.72 4.23 -15.79
CA SER A 456 -4.62 4.78 -14.43
C SER A 456 -5.36 6.10 -14.28
N VAL A 457 -5.32 6.97 -15.30
CA VAL A 457 -6.05 8.24 -15.28
C VAL A 457 -7.55 7.97 -15.21
N VAL A 458 -8.11 7.09 -16.04
CA VAL A 458 -9.54 6.75 -16.01
C VAL A 458 -9.92 6.07 -14.69
N ALA A 459 -9.12 5.10 -14.23
CA ALA A 459 -9.34 4.41 -12.96
C ALA A 459 -9.32 5.37 -11.76
N ALA A 460 -8.40 6.35 -11.74
CA ALA A 460 -8.32 7.37 -10.69
C ALA A 460 -9.55 8.27 -10.69
N HIS A 461 -10.02 8.74 -11.86
CA HIS A 461 -11.24 9.54 -11.94
C HIS A 461 -12.49 8.75 -11.52
N LEU A 462 -12.61 7.49 -11.93
CA LEU A 462 -13.70 6.62 -11.48
C LEU A 462 -13.66 6.40 -9.96
N SER A 463 -12.46 6.21 -9.40
CA SER A 463 -12.26 6.10 -7.95
C SER A 463 -12.71 7.36 -7.21
N ARG A 464 -12.48 8.55 -7.79
CA ARG A 464 -12.94 9.82 -7.22
C ARG A 464 -14.46 9.93 -7.16
N PHE A 465 -15.17 9.46 -8.18
CA PHE A 465 -16.63 9.34 -8.11
C PHE A 465 -17.10 8.37 -7.03
N ALA A 466 -16.49 7.18 -6.97
CA ALA A 466 -16.82 6.17 -5.97
C ALA A 466 -16.62 6.69 -4.54
N ILE A 467 -15.47 7.34 -4.26
CA ILE A 467 -15.17 7.93 -2.94
C ILE A 467 -16.17 9.03 -2.59
N ASP A 468 -16.52 9.91 -3.54
CA ASP A 468 -17.47 11.00 -3.29
C ASP A 468 -18.87 10.48 -2.96
N ILE A 469 -19.38 9.48 -3.70
CA ILE A 469 -20.67 8.84 -3.41
C ILE A 469 -20.69 8.26 -2.00
N LEU A 470 -19.64 7.52 -1.63
CA LEU A 470 -19.58 6.82 -0.35
C LEU A 470 -19.34 7.77 0.83
N ALA A 471 -18.51 8.79 0.65
CA ALA A 471 -18.25 9.80 1.68
C ALA A 471 -19.45 10.76 1.86
N ARG A 472 -20.16 11.06 0.77
CA ARG A 472 -21.23 12.08 0.72
C ARG A 472 -22.52 11.55 0.05
N PRO A 473 -23.24 10.56 0.63
CA PRO A 473 -24.39 9.93 -0.06
C PRO A 473 -25.52 10.87 -0.52
N GLY A 474 -25.70 12.02 0.16
CA GLY A 474 -26.73 13.02 -0.18
C GLY A 474 -26.21 14.28 -0.85
N ALA A 475 -24.92 14.35 -1.20
CA ALA A 475 -24.30 15.51 -1.81
C ALA A 475 -23.28 15.08 -2.87
N THR A 476 -22.67 16.03 -3.56
CA THR A 476 -21.54 15.73 -4.45
C THR A 476 -20.72 16.98 -4.70
N ILE A 477 -19.42 16.79 -4.88
CA ILE A 477 -18.52 17.85 -5.35
C ILE A 477 -18.46 17.95 -6.88
N PHE A 478 -19.03 16.98 -7.63
CA PHE A 478 -19.01 17.03 -9.09
C PHE A 478 -20.35 17.49 -9.65
N PRO A 479 -20.37 18.58 -10.44
CA PRO A 479 -21.59 19.15 -11.01
C PRO A 479 -22.23 18.25 -12.08
N PHE A 480 -21.46 17.40 -12.76
CA PHE A 480 -21.96 16.50 -13.79
C PHE A 480 -21.75 15.04 -13.38
N SER A 481 -22.51 14.15 -13.99
CA SER A 481 -22.51 12.72 -13.67
C SER A 481 -21.72 11.88 -14.68
N ALA A 482 -21.27 12.48 -15.78
CA ALA A 482 -20.36 11.87 -16.74
C ALA A 482 -19.31 12.88 -17.22
N TYR A 483 -18.08 12.39 -17.44
CA TYR A 483 -16.98 13.18 -18.00
C TYR A 483 -16.19 12.35 -19.00
N LEU A 484 -15.87 12.95 -20.15
CA LEU A 484 -14.83 12.50 -21.06
C LEU A 484 -13.50 13.10 -20.63
N ILE A 485 -12.44 12.29 -20.69
CA ILE A 485 -11.10 12.67 -20.30
C ILE A 485 -10.15 12.33 -21.45
N GLY A 486 -9.69 13.35 -22.16
CA GLY A 486 -8.77 13.25 -23.29
C GLY A 486 -7.32 13.07 -22.85
N MET A 487 -6.59 12.23 -23.55
CA MET A 487 -5.17 11.95 -23.29
C MET A 487 -4.29 12.25 -24.51
N ALA A 488 -4.90 12.43 -25.67
CA ALA A 488 -4.25 12.81 -26.90
C ALA A 488 -5.17 13.70 -27.75
N GLU A 489 -4.59 14.44 -28.70
CA GLU A 489 -5.33 15.10 -29.78
C GLU A 489 -5.81 14.05 -30.79
N ARG A 490 -6.93 13.38 -30.49
CA ARG A 490 -7.54 12.33 -31.31
C ARG A 490 -9.04 12.23 -31.05
N TRP A 491 -9.78 11.79 -32.06
CA TRP A 491 -11.24 11.63 -32.02
C TRP A 491 -11.92 12.97 -31.67
N ILE A 492 -12.63 13.07 -30.55
CA ILE A 492 -13.31 14.30 -30.14
C ILE A 492 -12.36 15.27 -29.40
N PHE A 493 -11.24 14.78 -28.86
CA PHE A 493 -10.35 15.55 -28.00
C PHE A 493 -9.37 16.42 -28.80
N THR A 494 -9.15 17.65 -28.35
CA THR A 494 -8.24 18.60 -29.01
C THR A 494 -6.84 18.66 -28.41
N ALA A 495 -6.63 18.06 -27.24
CA ALA A 495 -5.34 18.01 -26.56
C ALA A 495 -5.35 16.95 -25.43
N PRO A 496 -4.18 16.52 -24.92
CA PRO A 496 -4.11 15.87 -23.62
C PRO A 496 -4.74 16.73 -22.53
N PHE A 497 -5.43 16.09 -21.59
CA PHE A 497 -6.18 16.72 -20.49
C PHE A 497 -7.41 17.53 -20.93
N ASP A 498 -7.91 17.35 -22.16
CA ASP A 498 -9.22 17.86 -22.60
C ASP A 498 -10.35 17.14 -21.86
N VAL A 499 -10.98 17.80 -20.88
CA VAL A 499 -12.07 17.23 -20.08
C VAL A 499 -13.40 17.83 -20.51
N ARG A 500 -14.35 16.97 -20.92
CA ARG A 500 -15.67 17.38 -21.39
C ARG A 500 -16.77 16.80 -20.50
N PRO A 501 -17.52 17.62 -19.75
CA PRO A 501 -18.66 17.14 -18.98
C PRO A 501 -19.83 16.79 -19.91
N ILE A 502 -20.60 15.78 -19.52
CA ILE A 502 -21.86 15.41 -20.16
C ILE A 502 -22.96 15.59 -19.12
N ASP A 503 -23.93 16.45 -19.45
CA ASP A 503 -25.15 16.60 -18.66
C ASP A 503 -26.10 15.45 -19.00
N LEU A 504 -26.32 14.56 -18.03
CA LEU A 504 -27.22 13.43 -18.18
C LEU A 504 -28.68 13.79 -17.91
N GLY A 505 -28.99 15.02 -17.49
CA GLY A 505 -30.35 15.47 -17.18
C GLY A 505 -30.96 14.82 -15.94
N GLU A 506 -32.27 15.00 -15.78
CA GLU A 506 -33.01 14.59 -14.58
C GLU A 506 -33.13 13.06 -14.43
N SER A 507 -33.28 12.62 -13.18
CA SER A 507 -33.52 11.22 -12.81
C SER A 507 -34.85 10.69 -13.36
N ASP A 508 -34.89 9.40 -13.69
CA ASP A 508 -36.08 8.63 -14.07
C ASP A 508 -36.42 7.58 -12.98
N ALA A 509 -37.27 6.60 -13.29
CA ALA A 509 -37.80 5.65 -12.30
C ALA A 509 -36.75 4.61 -11.84
N TRP A 510 -36.12 4.88 -10.70
CA TRP A 510 -35.37 3.88 -9.91
C TRP A 510 -36.32 2.99 -9.10
N GLY A 511 -35.88 1.75 -8.80
CA GLY A 511 -36.68 0.73 -8.14
C GLY A 511 -37.36 -0.23 -9.12
N SER A 512 -38.14 -1.18 -8.58
CA SER A 512 -39.13 -1.91 -9.36
C SER A 512 -40.32 -1.00 -9.60
N GLU A 513 -40.87 -0.97 -10.81
CA GLU A 513 -42.24 -0.46 -10.97
C GLU A 513 -43.12 -1.20 -9.96
N PRO A 514 -43.98 -0.51 -9.20
CA PRO A 514 -45.01 -1.19 -8.46
C PRO A 514 -45.93 -1.79 -9.52
N GLU A 515 -45.67 -3.03 -9.91
CA GLU A 515 -46.76 -3.91 -10.33
C GLU A 515 -47.73 -3.84 -9.14
N ALA A 516 -48.87 -3.19 -9.35
CA ALA A 516 -50.02 -3.36 -8.48
C ALA A 516 -50.10 -4.84 -8.15
N SER A 517 -50.36 -5.22 -6.89
CA SER A 517 -50.44 -6.63 -6.49
C SER A 517 -51.57 -7.31 -7.26
N ASP A 518 -51.29 -7.68 -8.50
CA ASP A 518 -52.20 -8.28 -9.41
C ASP A 518 -52.02 -9.77 -9.18
N SER A 519 -52.83 -10.28 -8.26
CA SER A 519 -52.86 -11.70 -7.96
C SER A 519 -53.09 -12.53 -9.24
N ASP A 520 -53.68 -11.96 -10.29
CA ASP A 520 -53.88 -12.64 -11.56
C ASP A 520 -52.61 -12.64 -12.39
N ALA A 521 -51.82 -11.56 -12.41
CA ALA A 521 -50.49 -11.55 -13.03
C ALA A 521 -49.52 -12.53 -12.34
N LEU A 522 -49.55 -12.63 -11.00
CA LEU A 522 -48.76 -13.61 -10.26
C LEU A 522 -49.20 -15.05 -10.54
N ARG A 523 -50.52 -15.30 -10.60
CA ARG A 523 -51.07 -16.62 -10.97
C ARG A 523 -50.71 -17.00 -12.40
N GLN A 524 -50.79 -16.05 -13.33
CA GLN A 524 -50.41 -16.27 -14.72
C GLN A 524 -48.91 -16.57 -14.83
N LEU A 525 -48.06 -15.80 -14.14
CA LEU A 525 -46.62 -16.06 -14.07
C LEU A 525 -46.31 -17.45 -13.49
N LEU A 526 -47.00 -17.86 -12.42
CA LEU A 526 -46.84 -19.20 -11.84
C LEU A 526 -47.32 -20.30 -12.81
N ALA A 527 -48.41 -20.09 -13.53
CA ALA A 527 -48.90 -21.00 -14.55
C ALA A 527 -47.94 -21.11 -15.75
N ASP A 528 -47.33 -20.00 -16.16
CA ASP A 528 -46.36 -19.94 -17.26
C ASP A 528 -45.00 -20.54 -16.86
N LEU A 529 -44.57 -20.36 -15.61
CA LEU A 529 -43.32 -20.93 -15.08
C LEU A 529 -43.43 -22.42 -14.76
N LEU A 530 -44.64 -22.90 -14.45
CA LEU A 530 -44.92 -24.30 -14.11
C LEU A 530 -46.11 -24.83 -14.94
N PRO A 531 -45.98 -24.94 -16.28
CA PRO A 531 -47.05 -25.44 -17.12
C PRO A 531 -47.39 -26.89 -16.72
N GLY A 532 -48.56 -27.10 -16.10
CA GLY A 532 -49.06 -28.40 -15.64
C GLY A 532 -49.25 -28.57 -14.13
N ALA A 533 -48.88 -27.60 -13.28
CA ALA A 533 -49.10 -27.69 -11.83
C ALA A 533 -50.60 -27.58 -11.42
N SER A 534 -51.48 -27.15 -12.32
CA SER A 534 -52.94 -27.10 -12.12
C SER A 534 -53.66 -28.42 -12.45
N ASP A 535 -52.98 -29.41 -13.02
CA ASP A 535 -53.58 -30.70 -13.44
C ASP A 535 -53.29 -31.87 -12.47
N ALA A 536 -52.68 -31.61 -11.32
CA ALA A 536 -52.50 -32.58 -10.24
C ALA A 536 -53.31 -32.14 -9.01
N GLY A 537 -54.54 -32.68 -8.89
CA GLY A 537 -55.32 -32.66 -7.67
C GLY A 537 -54.84 -33.66 -6.62
#